data_AF-X7YJ92-F1
#
_entry.id   AF-X7YJ92-F1
#
_cell.length_a   1.000
_cell.length_b   1.000
_cell.length_c   1.000
_cell.angle_alpha   90.00
_cell.angle_beta   90.00
_cell.angle_gamma   90.00
#
_symmetry.space_group_name_H-M   'P 1'
#
loop_
_entity.id
_entity.type
_entity.pdbx_description
1 polymer ?
#
loop_
_entity_poly.entity_id
_entity_poly.type
_entity_poly.pdbx_seq_one_letter_code
_entity_poly.pdbx_strand_id
1 'polypeptide(L)'
;MTLHRTTRQPSDFARHAEDHPTLPAASCERVSGYGVMGLPFRSGHVLGLRRWTASSIGAAFTSIWHRYPDGSWTFYESTPSEVACSRYFGADVQRIRVTSIGLDWEGPRRLRIHTCDDAAVDWTIDLGSTPVTRAMSLVGSLMPTLLWRSRPVLSLMGHLAGRFWGSARSG
;
A
#
# COMPACT_ATOMS: atom_id res chain seq x y z
N MET A 1 -26.06 28.41 -2.31
CA MET A 1 -26.08 26.95 -2.12
C MET A 1 -24.64 26.47 -2.14
N THR A 2 -23.99 26.47 -0.98
CA THR A 2 -22.54 26.25 -0.85
C THR A 2 -22.27 24.76 -0.94
N LEU A 3 -21.65 24.32 -2.04
CA LEU A 3 -21.16 22.96 -2.20
C LEU A 3 -20.05 22.70 -1.17
N HIS A 4 -20.40 22.15 -0.01
CA HIS A 4 -19.43 21.49 0.85
C HIS A 4 -18.90 20.28 0.09
N ARG A 5 -17.75 20.44 -0.57
CA ARG A 5 -16.97 19.32 -1.10
C ARG A 5 -16.44 18.56 0.12
N THR A 6 -17.20 17.59 0.63
CA THR A 6 -16.74 16.70 1.70
C THR A 6 -15.46 16.04 1.21
N THR A 7 -14.34 16.44 1.79
CA THR A 7 -13.04 15.85 1.45
C THR A 7 -13.05 14.45 2.04
N ARG A 8 -13.16 13.42 1.20
CA ARG A 8 -13.10 12.02 1.64
C ARG A 8 -11.83 11.78 2.45
N GLN A 9 -11.96 11.11 3.58
CA GLN A 9 -10.84 10.74 4.44
C GLN A 9 -10.21 9.42 3.97
N PRO A 10 -8.94 9.14 4.33
CA PRO A 10 -8.29 7.88 3.98
C PRO A 10 -9.11 6.62 4.31
N SER A 11 -9.75 6.58 5.48
CA SER A 11 -10.63 5.47 5.86
C SER A 11 -11.80 5.26 4.90
N ASP A 12 -12.34 6.35 4.33
CA ASP A 12 -13.47 6.28 3.41
C ASP A 12 -13.05 5.66 2.08
N PHE A 13 -11.82 5.94 1.62
CA PHE A 13 -11.27 5.30 0.43
C PHE A 13 -10.99 3.81 0.64
N ALA A 14 -10.42 3.45 1.80
CA ALA A 14 -10.18 2.05 2.14
C ALA A 14 -11.51 1.28 2.23
N ARG A 15 -12.50 1.83 2.94
CA ARG A 15 -13.84 1.24 3.03
C ARG A 15 -14.50 1.09 1.66
N HIS A 16 -14.45 2.12 0.82
CA HIS A 16 -14.99 2.04 -0.53
C HIS A 16 -14.31 0.93 -1.37
N ALA A 17 -13.00 0.72 -1.22
CA ALA A 17 -12.29 -0.34 -1.92
C ALA A 17 -12.65 -1.75 -1.41
N GLU A 18 -13.02 -1.89 -0.13
CA GLU A 18 -13.53 -3.14 0.45
C GLU A 18 -14.98 -3.41 0.03
N ASP A 19 -15.85 -2.40 0.06
CA ASP A 19 -17.28 -2.52 -0.26
C ASP A 19 -17.54 -2.67 -1.77
N HIS A 20 -16.65 -2.10 -2.60
CA HIS A 20 -16.76 -2.11 -4.06
C HIS A 20 -15.48 -2.59 -4.74
N PRO A 21 -15.08 -3.87 -4.53
CA PRO A 21 -13.90 -4.43 -5.15
C PRO A 21 -14.09 -4.48 -6.68
N THR A 22 -13.21 -3.83 -7.43
CA THR A 22 -13.32 -3.74 -8.89
C THR A 22 -12.02 -4.12 -9.58
N LEU A 23 -12.08 -5.06 -10.51
CA LEU A 23 -10.95 -5.38 -11.36
C LEU A 23 -10.98 -4.57 -12.64
N PRO A 24 -9.92 -3.80 -12.97
CA PRO A 24 -9.88 -3.10 -14.24
C PRO A 24 -9.86 -4.09 -15.41
N ALA A 25 -10.47 -3.76 -16.55
CA ALA A 25 -10.37 -4.61 -17.74
C ALA A 25 -8.92 -4.60 -18.29
N ALA A 26 -8.30 -5.79 -18.41
CA ALA A 26 -7.00 -6.02 -19.04
C ALA A 26 -6.78 -7.52 -19.30
N SER A 27 -5.88 -7.85 -20.25
CA SER A 27 -5.45 -9.22 -20.55
C SER A 27 -4.31 -9.72 -19.65
N CYS A 28 -3.69 -8.84 -18.86
CA CYS A 28 -2.65 -9.18 -17.89
C CYS A 28 -3.24 -9.52 -16.51
N GLU A 29 -2.35 -9.91 -15.58
CA GLU A 29 -2.68 -9.97 -14.15
C GLU A 29 -3.14 -8.60 -13.64
N ARG A 30 -4.17 -8.61 -12.79
CA ARG A 30 -4.86 -7.41 -12.33
C ARG A 30 -5.17 -7.53 -10.85
N VAL A 31 -4.99 -6.42 -10.17
CA VAL A 31 -5.26 -6.27 -8.74
C VAL A 31 -5.89 -4.92 -8.48
N SER A 32 -6.69 -4.83 -7.42
CA SER A 32 -7.22 -3.59 -6.88
C SER A 32 -7.19 -3.61 -5.36
N GLY A 33 -7.04 -2.43 -4.75
CA GLY A 33 -7.01 -2.29 -3.30
C GLY A 33 -6.15 -1.11 -2.87
N TYR A 34 -5.58 -1.20 -1.67
CA TYR A 34 -4.81 -0.12 -1.05
C TYR A 34 -3.59 -0.67 -0.30
N GLY A 35 -2.71 0.23 0.14
CA GLY A 35 -1.51 -0.20 0.83
C GLY A 35 -0.63 0.95 1.29
N VAL A 36 0.42 0.57 2.03
CA VAL A 36 1.47 1.46 2.48
C VAL A 36 2.77 1.03 1.79
N MET A 37 3.33 1.93 1.00
CA MET A 37 4.54 1.65 0.24
C MET A 37 5.78 1.93 1.12
N GLY A 38 6.24 0.90 1.84
CA GLY A 38 7.54 0.89 2.54
C GLY A 38 7.80 2.10 3.44
N LEU A 39 7.15 2.12 4.60
CA LEU A 39 7.35 3.13 5.65
C LEU A 39 8.61 2.82 6.48
N PRO A 40 9.64 3.69 6.46
CA PRO A 40 10.82 3.54 7.32
C PRO A 40 10.54 4.03 8.75
N PHE A 41 11.19 3.37 9.71
CA PHE A 41 11.17 3.71 11.13
C PHE A 41 12.55 4.21 11.57
N ARG A 42 12.60 5.02 12.63
CA ARG A 42 13.88 5.50 13.21
C ARG A 42 14.79 4.37 13.67
N SER A 43 14.21 3.22 14.02
CA SER A 43 14.92 2.00 14.38
C SER A 43 15.58 1.28 13.20
N GLY A 44 15.38 1.74 11.96
CA GLY A 44 15.92 1.12 10.75
C GLY A 44 15.02 0.04 10.15
N HIS A 45 13.93 -0.32 10.81
CA HIS A 45 12.91 -1.19 10.22
C HIS A 45 12.18 -0.48 9.07
N VAL A 46 11.71 -1.27 8.11
CA VAL A 46 10.81 -0.80 7.06
C VAL A 46 9.62 -1.75 7.00
N LEU A 47 8.41 -1.22 7.13
CA LEU A 47 7.19 -2.00 6.94
C LEU A 47 6.40 -1.50 5.75
N GLY A 48 5.78 -2.39 5.02
CA GLY A 48 4.74 -2.00 4.09
C GLY A 48 3.59 -2.99 4.08
N LEU A 49 2.50 -2.52 3.49
CA LEU A 49 1.22 -3.19 3.49
C LEU A 49 0.69 -3.24 2.06
N ARG A 50 0.16 -4.38 1.65
CA ARG A 50 -0.79 -4.49 0.56
C ARG A 50 -2.06 -5.12 1.09
N ARG A 51 -3.19 -4.51 0.75
CA ARG A 51 -4.52 -5.08 0.86
C ARG A 51 -5.10 -5.13 -0.54
N TRP A 52 -5.20 -6.32 -1.10
CA TRP A 52 -5.90 -6.52 -2.37
C TRP A 52 -7.33 -6.94 -2.07
N THR A 53 -8.27 -6.08 -2.44
CA THR A 53 -9.71 -6.34 -2.29
C THR A 53 -10.27 -7.07 -3.51
N ALA A 54 -9.58 -6.99 -4.65
CA ALA A 54 -9.85 -7.84 -5.82
C ALA A 54 -8.55 -8.25 -6.52
N SER A 55 -8.49 -9.49 -7.02
CA SER A 55 -7.36 -10.01 -7.78
C SER A 55 -7.83 -10.95 -8.89
N SER A 56 -7.17 -10.93 -10.05
CA SER A 56 -7.45 -11.88 -11.14
C SER A 56 -6.79 -13.25 -10.94
N ILE A 57 -5.91 -13.39 -9.94
CA ILE A 57 -5.15 -14.62 -9.68
C ILE A 57 -5.66 -15.38 -8.44
N GLY A 58 -6.61 -14.81 -7.69
CA GLY A 58 -7.33 -15.54 -6.65
C GLY A 58 -8.06 -14.61 -5.69
N ALA A 59 -8.26 -15.09 -4.47
CA ALA A 59 -9.03 -14.38 -3.45
C ALA A 59 -8.36 -13.06 -3.01
N ALA A 60 -9.17 -12.17 -2.43
CA ALA A 60 -8.67 -10.99 -1.73
C ALA A 60 -7.71 -11.42 -0.61
N PHE A 61 -6.60 -10.71 -0.44
CA PHE A 61 -5.64 -11.01 0.61
C PHE A 61 -4.92 -9.76 1.12
N THR A 62 -4.30 -9.93 2.28
CA THR A 62 -3.47 -8.92 2.92
C THR A 62 -2.06 -9.46 3.04
N SER A 63 -1.06 -8.61 2.78
CA SER A 63 0.34 -8.95 2.98
C SER A 63 1.09 -7.81 3.65
N ILE A 64 1.95 -8.14 4.61
CA ILE A 64 2.91 -7.23 5.23
C ILE A 64 4.30 -7.67 4.78
N TRP A 65 5.13 -6.73 4.31
CA TRP A 65 6.57 -6.96 4.19
C TRP A 65 7.28 -6.20 5.28
N HIS A 66 8.17 -6.89 5.98
CA HIS A 66 8.97 -6.34 7.06
C HIS A 66 10.45 -6.52 6.75
N ARG A 67 11.15 -5.41 6.58
CA ARG A 67 12.60 -5.37 6.57
C ARG A 67 13.11 -5.03 7.95
N TYR A 68 13.98 -5.86 8.49
CA TYR A 68 14.68 -5.61 9.74
C TYR A 68 15.91 -4.71 9.51
N PRO A 69 16.48 -4.10 10.57
CA PRO A 69 17.64 -3.22 10.45
C PRO A 69 18.89 -3.92 9.89
N ASP A 70 19.01 -5.23 10.12
CA ASP A 70 20.06 -6.09 9.56
C ASP A 70 19.89 -6.39 8.06
N GLY A 71 18.79 -5.92 7.46
CA GLY A 71 18.46 -6.10 6.05
C GLY A 71 17.70 -7.39 5.74
N SER A 72 17.42 -8.25 6.74
CA SER A 72 16.59 -9.43 6.56
C SER A 72 15.13 -9.07 6.27
N TRP A 73 14.42 -9.96 5.57
CA TRP A 73 13.03 -9.76 5.16
C TRP A 73 12.13 -10.90 5.63
N THR A 74 10.99 -10.53 6.23
CA THR A 74 9.87 -11.44 6.50
C THR A 74 8.62 -10.94 5.81
N PHE A 75 7.88 -11.85 5.17
CA PHE A 75 6.56 -11.61 4.61
C PHE A 75 5.51 -12.29 5.47
N TYR A 76 4.46 -11.57 5.82
CA TYR A 76 3.27 -12.10 6.46
C TYR A 76 2.12 -12.01 5.46
N GLU A 77 1.44 -13.12 5.17
CA GLU A 77 0.40 -13.19 4.14
C GLU A 77 -0.86 -13.86 4.70
N SER A 78 -2.04 -13.33 4.40
CA SER A 78 -3.31 -13.90 4.86
C SER A 78 -3.80 -15.09 4.04
N THR A 79 -3.07 -15.46 2.99
CA THR A 79 -3.38 -16.59 2.11
C THR A 79 -2.08 -17.31 1.73
N PRO A 80 -2.10 -18.63 1.48
CA PRO A 80 -0.94 -19.37 0.99
C PRO A 80 -0.34 -18.80 -0.32
N SER A 81 0.98 -18.92 -0.46
CA SER A 81 1.84 -18.20 -1.40
C SER A 81 1.73 -18.58 -2.87
N GLU A 82 0.93 -19.58 -3.23
CA GLU A 82 0.68 -19.99 -4.62
C GLU A 82 0.01 -18.85 -5.45
N VAL A 83 -0.55 -17.86 -4.74
CA VAL A 83 -1.30 -16.72 -5.29
C VAL A 83 -0.73 -15.37 -4.82
N ALA A 84 0.28 -15.36 -3.96
CA ALA A 84 0.67 -14.18 -3.20
C ALA A 84 1.85 -13.40 -3.78
N CYS A 85 2.02 -12.17 -3.31
CA CYS A 85 3.04 -11.21 -3.78
C CYS A 85 4.48 -11.72 -3.63
N SER A 86 4.72 -12.68 -2.75
CA SER A 86 6.01 -13.34 -2.56
C SER A 86 6.61 -13.91 -3.86
N ARG A 87 5.79 -14.23 -4.87
CA ARG A 87 6.25 -14.64 -6.21
C ARG A 87 7.09 -13.58 -6.93
N TYR A 88 6.88 -12.29 -6.64
CA TYR A 88 7.58 -11.18 -7.29
C TYR A 88 8.91 -10.81 -6.61
N PHE A 89 9.20 -11.35 -5.43
CA PHE A 89 10.36 -10.95 -4.62
C PHE A 89 11.56 -11.92 -4.68
N GLY A 90 11.43 -13.06 -5.37
CA GLY A 90 12.56 -13.97 -5.64
C GLY A 90 13.22 -14.54 -4.38
N ALA A 91 14.42 -15.11 -4.54
CA ALA A 91 15.16 -15.85 -3.51
C ALA A 91 15.62 -15.02 -2.28
N ASP A 92 15.36 -13.71 -2.25
CA ASP A 92 15.70 -12.80 -1.15
C ASP A 92 14.64 -12.77 -0.03
N VAL A 93 13.50 -13.47 -0.21
CA VAL A 93 12.53 -13.66 0.86
C VAL A 93 13.04 -14.74 1.81
N GLN A 94 13.65 -14.32 2.92
CA GLN A 94 14.21 -15.24 3.90
C GLN A 94 13.14 -15.99 4.69
N ARG A 95 11.95 -15.40 4.90
CA ARG A 95 10.83 -16.02 5.62
C ARG A 95 9.46 -15.58 5.07
N ILE A 96 8.58 -16.54 4.83
CA ILE A 96 7.15 -16.33 4.55
C ILE A 96 6.37 -16.96 5.70
N ARG A 97 5.41 -16.21 6.26
CA ARG A 97 4.48 -16.68 7.29
C ARG A 97 3.05 -16.46 6.82
N VAL A 98 2.28 -17.53 6.81
CA VAL A 98 0.83 -17.44 6.56
C VAL A 98 0.15 -17.24 7.91
N THR A 99 -0.56 -16.14 8.09
CA THR A 99 -1.26 -15.80 9.34
C THR A 99 -2.41 -14.83 9.06
N SER A 100 -3.41 -14.84 9.93
CA SER A 100 -4.50 -13.86 9.89
C SER A 100 -3.96 -12.45 10.15
N ILE A 101 -4.40 -11.46 9.36
CA ILE A 101 -3.97 -10.06 9.46
C ILE A 101 -5.20 -9.17 9.63
N GLY A 102 -5.25 -8.44 10.74
CA GLY A 102 -6.28 -7.44 11.02
C GLY A 102 -5.87 -6.04 10.57
N LEU A 103 -6.85 -5.28 10.06
CA LEU A 103 -6.73 -3.89 9.61
C LEU A 103 -7.83 -3.04 10.29
N ASP A 104 -7.50 -2.45 11.44
CA ASP A 104 -8.48 -1.71 12.24
C ASP A 104 -8.31 -0.21 12.04
N TRP A 105 -9.33 0.43 11.49
CA TRP A 105 -9.37 1.88 11.41
C TRP A 105 -9.84 2.48 12.75
N GLU A 106 -8.91 3.05 13.52
CA GLU A 106 -9.14 3.71 14.81
C GLU A 106 -9.53 5.19 14.63
N GLY A 107 -10.34 5.47 13.61
CA GLY A 107 -10.71 6.82 13.17
C GLY A 107 -10.40 7.06 11.69
N PRO A 108 -10.59 8.30 11.20
CA PRO A 108 -10.55 8.58 9.76
C PRO A 108 -9.16 8.48 9.13
N ARG A 109 -8.11 8.52 9.95
CA ARG A 109 -6.71 8.67 9.53
C ARG A 109 -5.73 7.82 10.32
N ARG A 110 -6.23 7.00 11.25
CA ARG A 110 -5.41 6.09 12.04
C ARG A 110 -5.77 4.66 11.69
N LEU A 111 -4.77 3.88 11.31
CA LEU A 111 -4.92 2.47 10.94
C LEU A 111 -3.94 1.64 11.77
N ARG A 112 -4.46 0.65 12.48
CA ARG A 112 -3.72 -0.39 13.18
C ARG A 112 -3.69 -1.65 12.32
N ILE A 113 -2.50 -2.22 12.16
CA ILE A 113 -2.19 -3.37 11.32
C ILE A 113 -1.54 -4.40 12.23
N HIS A 114 -2.11 -5.60 12.33
CA HIS A 114 -1.58 -6.60 13.26
C HIS A 114 -1.75 -8.03 12.76
N THR A 115 -0.85 -8.93 13.17
CA THR A 115 -1.06 -10.38 12.99
C THR A 115 -1.86 -10.91 14.16
N CYS A 116 -2.90 -11.70 13.89
CA CYS A 116 -3.85 -12.13 14.91
C CYS A 116 -3.36 -13.36 15.70
N ASP A 117 -2.58 -14.23 15.05
CA ASP A 117 -2.29 -15.56 15.60
C ASP A 117 -1.01 -15.58 16.46
N ASP A 118 -0.03 -14.72 16.16
CA ASP A 118 1.31 -14.77 16.76
C ASP A 118 1.83 -13.43 17.31
N ALA A 119 1.04 -12.35 17.19
CA ALA A 119 1.41 -10.98 17.55
C ALA A 119 2.80 -10.55 17.02
N ALA A 120 3.29 -11.16 15.94
CA ALA A 120 4.58 -10.87 15.35
C ALA A 120 4.65 -9.46 14.75
N VAL A 121 3.51 -8.92 14.30
CA VAL A 121 3.39 -7.52 13.87
C VAL A 121 2.27 -6.86 14.64
N ASP A 122 2.58 -5.70 15.23
CA ASP A 122 1.63 -4.73 15.73
C ASP A 122 2.12 -3.33 15.33
N TRP A 123 1.42 -2.72 14.38
CA TRP A 123 1.87 -1.51 13.71
C TRP A 123 0.71 -0.54 13.51
N THR A 124 0.81 0.64 14.12
CA THR A 124 -0.13 1.75 13.91
C THR A 124 0.47 2.84 13.03
N ILE A 125 -0.31 3.35 12.09
CA ILE A 125 0.01 4.53 11.28
C ILE A 125 -0.99 5.65 11.50
N ASP A 126 -0.47 6.88 11.54
CA ASP A 126 -1.24 8.10 11.41
C ASP A 126 -0.99 8.72 10.04
N LEU A 127 -2.02 8.72 9.19
CA LEU A 127 -1.94 9.27 7.84
C LEU A 127 -2.01 10.80 7.92
N GLY A 128 -0.86 11.45 7.94
CA GLY A 128 -0.73 12.91 7.80
C GLY A 128 -1.10 13.43 6.41
N SER A 129 -1.39 14.73 6.30
CA SER A 129 -1.60 15.41 5.02
C SER A 129 -0.72 16.64 5.01
N THR A 130 0.38 16.59 4.28
CA THR A 130 1.16 17.78 3.98
C THR A 130 0.54 18.49 2.76
N PRO A 131 0.79 19.78 2.54
CA PRO A 131 0.38 20.45 1.31
C PRO A 131 0.83 19.70 0.04
N VAL A 132 2.03 19.11 0.08
CA VAL A 132 2.59 18.30 -1.01
C VAL A 132 1.78 17.01 -1.23
N THR A 133 1.46 16.26 -0.18
CA THR A 133 0.66 15.03 -0.35
C THR A 133 -0.76 15.33 -0.81
N ARG A 134 -1.36 16.46 -0.38
CA ARG A 134 -2.66 16.90 -0.90
C ARG A 134 -2.61 17.21 -2.40
N ALA A 135 -1.57 17.91 -2.86
CA ALA A 135 -1.38 18.19 -4.28
C ALA A 135 -1.19 16.89 -5.08
N MET A 136 -0.41 15.93 -4.57
CA MET A 136 -0.23 14.62 -5.21
C MET A 136 -1.53 13.82 -5.28
N SER A 137 -2.32 13.76 -4.20
CA SER A 137 -3.62 13.08 -4.21
C SER A 137 -4.60 13.72 -5.20
N LEU A 138 -4.57 15.05 -5.32
CA LEU A 138 -5.45 15.79 -6.23
C LEU A 138 -5.08 15.52 -7.69
N VAL A 139 -3.78 15.58 -8.04
CA VAL A 139 -3.28 15.18 -9.36
C VAL A 139 -3.64 13.72 -9.66
N GLY A 140 -3.46 12.82 -8.70
CA GLY A 140 -3.81 11.41 -8.87
C GLY A 140 -5.30 11.17 -9.11
N SER A 141 -6.18 11.91 -8.43
CA SER A 141 -7.63 11.79 -8.58
C SER A 141 -8.19 12.34 -9.89
N LEU A 142 -7.46 13.27 -10.52
CA LEU A 142 -7.86 13.90 -11.79
C LEU A 142 -7.29 13.19 -13.01
N MET A 143 -6.28 12.31 -12.82
CA MET A 143 -5.63 11.59 -13.91
C MET A 143 -6.53 10.46 -14.43
N PRO A 144 -6.90 10.46 -15.73
CA PRO A 144 -7.57 9.32 -16.36
C PRO A 144 -6.74 8.04 -16.23
N THR A 145 -7.40 6.90 -16.01
CA THR A 145 -6.78 5.57 -15.89
C THR A 145 -5.92 5.17 -17.08
N LEU A 146 -6.18 5.72 -18.27
CA LEU A 146 -5.31 5.53 -19.45
C LEU A 146 -3.91 6.12 -19.27
N LEU A 147 -3.77 7.28 -18.60
CA LEU A 147 -2.47 7.92 -18.40
C LEU A 147 -1.60 7.11 -17.43
N TRP A 148 -2.21 6.50 -16.41
CA TRP A 148 -1.54 5.54 -15.51
C TRP A 148 -1.03 4.28 -16.21
N ARG A 149 -1.54 3.94 -17.40
CA ARG A 149 -1.09 2.78 -18.19
C ARG A 149 0.00 3.12 -19.21
N SER A 150 0.32 4.40 -19.40
CA SER A 150 1.31 4.83 -20.39
C SER A 150 2.72 4.88 -19.78
N ARG A 151 3.59 3.99 -20.28
CA ARG A 151 5.03 3.95 -19.92
C ARG A 151 5.73 5.32 -19.99
N PRO A 152 5.52 6.18 -21.00
CA PRO A 152 6.18 7.49 -21.04
C PRO A 152 5.73 8.43 -19.92
N VAL A 153 4.44 8.43 -19.55
CA VAL A 153 3.93 9.27 -18.44
C VAL A 153 4.44 8.75 -17.10
N LEU A 154 4.43 7.44 -16.88
CA LEU A 154 4.99 6.82 -15.68
C LEU A 154 6.49 7.10 -15.53
N SER A 155 7.24 7.05 -16.64
CA SER A 155 8.67 7.38 -16.66
C SER A 155 8.90 8.85 -16.27
N LEU A 156 8.17 9.79 -16.87
CA LEU A 156 8.27 11.21 -16.54
C LEU A 156 7.93 11.49 -15.06
N MET A 157 6.88 10.85 -14.53
CA MET A 157 6.53 10.95 -13.12
C MET A 157 7.61 10.37 -12.21
N GLY A 158 8.24 9.23 -12.59
CA GLY A 158 9.37 8.67 -11.85
C GLY A 158 10.56 9.63 -11.75
N HIS A 159 10.88 10.34 -12.83
CA HIS A 159 11.94 11.35 -12.86
C HIS A 159 11.62 12.55 -11.96
N LEU A 160 10.36 12.98 -11.93
CA LEU A 160 9.91 14.08 -11.07
C LEU A 160 9.87 13.66 -9.59
N ALA A 161 9.37 12.46 -9.28
CA ALA A 161 9.35 11.92 -7.92
C ALA A 161 10.76 11.75 -7.35
N GLY A 162 11.72 11.29 -8.16
CA GLY A 162 13.14 11.19 -7.77
C GLY A 162 13.78 12.55 -7.43
N ARG A 163 13.33 13.64 -8.07
CA ARG A 163 13.79 15.00 -7.75
C ARG A 163 13.15 15.59 -6.49
N PHE A 164 11.93 15.18 -6.15
CA PHE A 164 11.24 15.63 -4.92
C PHE A 164 11.59 14.80 -3.68
N TRP A 165 11.95 13.52 -3.82
CA TRP A 165 12.42 12.68 -2.71
C TRP A 165 13.95 12.59 -2.57
N GLY A 166 14.70 13.25 -3.44
CA GLY A 166 16.17 13.32 -3.38
C GLY A 166 16.75 14.36 -2.40
N SER A 167 15.95 15.04 -1.59
CA SER A 167 16.42 16.10 -0.67
C SER A 167 16.54 15.69 0.80
N ALA A 168 16.61 14.39 1.11
CA ALA A 168 16.99 13.91 2.45
C ALA A 168 18.31 13.13 2.37
N ARG A 169 19.39 13.84 2.06
CA ARG A 169 20.71 13.51 2.61
C ARG A 169 20.92 14.39 3.84
N SER A 170 21.10 13.75 4.98
CA SER A 170 21.73 14.30 6.17
C SER A 170 22.15 13.06 6.96
N GLY A 171 23.43 12.79 7.16
CA GLY A 171 24.37 13.72 7.76
C GLY A 171 24.32 13.45 9.25
#